data_AF-A0A8X6NLH2-F1
#
_entry.id   AF-A0A8X6NLH2-F1
#
_cell.length_a   1.000
_cell.length_b   1.000
_cell.length_c   1.000
_cell.angle_alpha   90.00
_cell.angle_beta   90.00
_cell.angle_gamma   90.00
#
_symmetry.space_group_name_H-M   'P 1'
#
loop_
_entity.id
_entity.type
_entity.pdbx_description
1 polymer ?
#
loop_
_entity_poly.entity_id
_entity_poly.type
_entity_poly.pdbx_seq_one_letter_code
_entity_poly.pdbx_strand_id
1 'polypeptide(L)'
;MVMKNAIIGRRKTDLSRLYDDLEGKLRSLESLGKTREKYGDFLTPLVESCLPEEILMAWERNRNLKEINGEERSLENLMPFLKQKVQSEEMVALARAGFGVNPTSKKQDQDDKTYNS
;
A
#
# COMPACT_ATOMS: atom_id res chain seq x y z
N MET A 1 2.76 13.73 -33.19
CA MET A 1 1.87 12.78 -32.50
C MET A 1 1.85 13.13 -31.02
N VAL A 2 0.74 13.67 -30.51
CA VAL A 2 0.61 13.98 -29.08
C VAL A 2 -0.25 12.87 -28.48
N MET A 3 0.37 11.96 -27.74
CA MET A 3 -0.36 10.89 -27.07
C MET A 3 -1.08 11.49 -25.86
N LYS A 4 -2.41 11.57 -25.95
CA LYS A 4 -3.30 11.89 -24.84
C LYS A 4 -3.44 10.64 -23.98
N ASN A 5 -2.68 10.56 -22.89
CA ASN A 5 -2.80 9.44 -21.95
C ASN A 5 -4.01 9.67 -21.04
N ALA A 6 -5.16 9.18 -21.49
CA ALA A 6 -6.43 9.24 -20.79
C ALA A 6 -6.56 8.08 -19.79
N ILE A 7 -5.75 8.02 -18.72
CA ILE A 7 -6.09 7.22 -17.52
C ILE A 7 -5.50 7.90 -16.25
N ILE A 8 -5.89 9.15 -16.00
CA ILE A 8 -5.83 9.75 -14.65
C ILE A 8 -7.21 9.50 -14.05
N GLY A 9 -7.44 8.34 -13.44
CA GLY A 9 -8.81 8.00 -13.03
C GLY A 9 -8.98 6.95 -11.95
N ARG A 10 -8.22 5.86 -11.90
CA ARG A 10 -8.51 4.78 -10.92
C ARG A 10 -7.28 3.98 -10.54
N ARG A 11 -6.53 4.39 -9.49
CA ARG A 11 -5.51 3.52 -8.86
C ARG A 11 -5.24 3.69 -7.36
N LYS A 12 -6.00 4.50 -6.61
CA LYS A 12 -5.76 4.63 -5.15
C LYS A 12 -5.96 3.34 -4.35
N THR A 13 -6.85 2.47 -4.78
CA THR A 13 -7.05 1.13 -4.17
C THR A 13 -6.12 0.07 -4.75
N ASP A 14 -5.30 0.41 -5.75
CA ASP A 14 -4.47 -0.55 -6.49
C ASP A 14 -3.10 -0.73 -5.84
N LEU A 15 -2.59 0.29 -5.14
CA LEU A 15 -1.27 0.22 -4.51
C LEU A 15 -1.23 -0.75 -3.32
N SER A 16 -2.27 -0.76 -2.48
CA SER A 16 -2.40 -1.69 -1.35
C SER A 16 -2.41 -3.15 -1.85
N ARG A 17 -3.24 -3.45 -2.84
CA ARG A 17 -3.29 -4.77 -3.48
C ARG A 17 -1.96 -5.17 -4.13
N LEU A 18 -1.31 -4.23 -4.84
CA LEU A 18 0.00 -4.47 -5.44
C LEU A 18 1.05 -4.79 -4.38
N TYR A 19 1.04 -4.07 -3.26
CA TYR A 19 1.94 -4.33 -2.14
C TYR A 19 1.72 -5.73 -1.55
N ASP A 20 0.47 -6.12 -1.28
CA ASP A 20 0.14 -7.45 -0.74
C ASP A 20 0.60 -8.56 -1.70
N ASP A 21 0.36 -8.37 -3.00
CA ASP A 21 0.77 -9.29 -4.06
C ASP A 21 2.29 -9.41 -4.18
N LEU A 22 3.04 -8.33 -3.98
CA LEU A 22 4.50 -8.31 -3.96
C LEU A 22 5.02 -9.01 -2.70
N GLU A 23 4.50 -8.65 -1.54
CA GLU A 23 4.89 -9.23 -0.25
C GLU A 23 4.64 -10.75 -0.23
N GLY A 24 3.48 -11.20 -0.72
CA GLY A 24 3.15 -12.62 -0.82
C GLY A 24 4.12 -13.40 -1.73
N LYS A 25 4.48 -12.83 -2.89
CA LYS A 25 5.45 -13.46 -3.80
C LYS A 25 6.86 -13.49 -3.20
N LEU A 26 7.32 -12.41 -2.57
CA LEU A 26 8.62 -12.36 -1.90
C LEU A 26 8.70 -13.38 -0.75
N ARG A 27 7.66 -13.45 0.07
CA ARG A 27 7.54 -14.44 1.15
C ARG A 27 7.56 -15.88 0.63
N SER A 28 6.93 -16.12 -0.52
CA SER A 28 6.98 -17.42 -1.20
C SER A 28 8.41 -17.76 -1.66
N LEU A 29 9.14 -16.80 -2.23
CA LEU A 29 10.55 -17.00 -2.61
C LEU A 29 11.44 -17.27 -1.40
N GLU A 30 11.23 -16.55 -0.30
CA GLU A 30 11.93 -16.77 0.97
C GLU A 30 11.64 -18.18 1.53
N SER A 31 10.40 -18.65 1.45
CA SER A 31 10.02 -20.01 1.86
C SER A 31 10.69 -21.12 1.03
N LEU A 32 11.08 -20.81 -0.21
CA LEU A 32 11.85 -21.70 -1.09
C LEU A 32 13.36 -21.62 -0.86
N GLY A 33 13.81 -20.90 0.19
CA GLY A 33 15.23 -20.75 0.54
C GLY A 33 15.98 -19.73 -0.33
N LYS A 34 15.28 -18.90 -1.10
CA LYS A 34 15.89 -17.79 -1.84
C LYS A 34 15.96 -16.57 -0.93
N THR A 35 17.16 -16.04 -0.72
CA THR A 35 17.38 -14.83 0.08
C THR A 35 17.23 -13.58 -0.77
N ARG A 36 16.89 -12.47 -0.12
CA ARG A 36 16.71 -11.18 -0.79
C ARG A 36 17.98 -10.69 -1.49
N GLU A 37 19.16 -11.01 -0.98
CA GLU A 37 20.43 -10.74 -1.66
C GLU A 37 20.51 -11.43 -3.04
N LYS A 38 19.94 -12.63 -3.20
CA LYS A 38 20.04 -13.41 -4.44
C LYS A 38 19.11 -12.92 -5.54
N TYR A 39 18.01 -12.26 -5.17
CA TYR A 39 17.00 -11.81 -6.12
C TYR A 39 16.78 -10.30 -6.10
N GLY A 40 17.33 -9.57 -5.13
CA GLY A 40 17.08 -8.16 -4.88
C GLY A 40 17.43 -7.31 -6.10
N ASP A 41 18.64 -7.47 -6.62
CA ASP A 41 19.12 -6.70 -7.78
C ASP A 41 18.28 -6.96 -9.03
N PHE A 42 17.81 -8.20 -9.22
CA PHE A 42 16.99 -8.58 -10.36
C PHE A 42 15.52 -8.15 -10.22
N LEU A 43 14.96 -8.25 -9.00
CA LEU A 43 13.55 -7.93 -8.77
C LEU A 43 13.31 -6.44 -8.59
N THR A 44 14.27 -5.66 -8.09
CA THR A 44 14.12 -4.21 -7.90
C THR A 44 13.60 -3.49 -9.15
N PRO A 45 14.23 -3.61 -10.34
CA PRO A 45 13.73 -2.95 -11.55
C PRO A 45 12.36 -3.49 -12.00
N LEU A 46 12.06 -4.76 -11.74
CA LEU A 46 10.76 -5.35 -12.07
C LEU A 46 9.65 -4.78 -11.17
N VAL A 47 9.91 -4.67 -9.87
CA VAL A 47 8.98 -4.07 -8.92
C VAL A 47 8.74 -2.61 -9.30
N GLU A 48 9.79 -1.84 -9.60
CA GLU A 48 9.67 -0.47 -10.08
C GLU A 48 8.78 -0.37 -11.32
N SER A 49 8.96 -1.25 -12.32
CA SER A 49 8.14 -1.23 -13.54
C SER A 49 6.64 -1.42 -13.32
N CYS A 50 6.25 -2.06 -12.20
CA CYS A 50 4.85 -2.33 -11.86
C CYS A 50 4.19 -1.14 -11.13
N LEU A 51 4.97 -0.16 -10.68
CA LEU A 51 4.48 0.94 -9.88
C LEU A 51 3.80 2.03 -10.73
N PRO A 52 2.79 2.73 -10.18
CA PRO A 52 2.29 3.95 -10.78
C PRO A 52 3.35 5.04 -10.90
N GLU A 53 3.25 5.87 -11.95
CA GLU A 53 4.18 6.99 -12.20
C GLU A 53 4.30 7.92 -10.98
N GLU A 54 3.19 8.23 -10.31
CA GLU A 54 3.20 9.05 -9.08
C GLU A 54 4.05 8.42 -7.97
N ILE A 55 3.96 7.10 -7.81
CA ILE A 55 4.68 6.35 -6.77
C ILE A 55 6.16 6.23 -7.15
N LEU A 56 6.46 6.02 -8.43
CA LEU A 56 7.83 6.02 -8.95
C LEU A 56 8.52 7.38 -8.77
N MET A 57 7.83 8.47 -9.09
CA MET A 57 8.38 9.81 -8.85
C MET A 57 8.61 10.07 -7.36
N ALA A 58 7.71 9.63 -6.50
CA ALA A 58 7.89 9.73 -5.05
C ALA A 58 9.08 8.89 -4.56
N TRP A 59 9.28 7.71 -5.15
CA TRP A 59 10.42 6.84 -4.88
C TRP A 59 11.74 7.48 -5.31
N GLU A 60 11.84 8.00 -6.54
CA GLU A 60 13.05 8.70 -7.02
C GLU A 60 13.38 9.93 -6.17
N ARG A 61 12.38 10.69 -5.74
CA ARG A 61 12.58 11.83 -4.82
C ARG A 61 13.08 11.39 -3.45
N ASN A 62 12.51 10.32 -2.90
CA ASN A 62 12.96 9.74 -1.63
C ASN A 62 14.40 9.24 -1.73
N ARG A 63 14.75 8.64 -2.87
CA ARG A 63 16.10 8.17 -3.18
C ARG A 63 17.10 9.31 -3.28
N ASN A 64 16.81 10.40 -3.98
CA ASN A 64 17.75 11.52 -4.08
C ASN A 64 18.14 12.11 -2.71
N LEU A 65 17.26 12.00 -1.70
CA LEU A 65 17.56 12.38 -0.33
C LEU A 65 18.48 11.38 0.37
N LYS A 66 18.39 10.09 0.02
CA LYS A 66 19.14 8.97 0.59
C LYS A 66 20.45 8.64 -0.14
N GLU A 67 20.60 8.99 -1.42
CA GLU A 67 21.85 8.87 -2.18
C GLU A 67 22.96 9.72 -1.58
N ILE A 68 22.61 10.85 -0.96
CA ILE A 68 23.53 11.68 -0.17
C ILE A 68 24.13 10.87 1.00
N ASN A 69 23.42 9.83 1.47
CA ASN A 69 23.83 8.94 2.55
C ASN A 69 24.43 7.62 2.03
N GLY A 70 24.58 7.44 0.71
CA GLY A 70 25.13 6.24 0.10
C GLY A 70 24.21 5.01 0.10
N GLU A 71 22.89 5.18 0.32
CA GLU A 71 21.95 4.06 0.25
C GLU A 71 21.64 3.69 -1.22
N GLU A 72 21.90 2.44 -1.59
CA GLU A 72 21.69 1.92 -2.94
C GLU A 72 20.22 1.59 -3.23
N ARG A 73 19.88 1.56 -4.53
CA ARG A 73 18.58 1.18 -5.08
C ARG A 73 18.32 -0.31 -4.86
N SER A 74 17.89 -0.66 -3.65
CA SER A 74 17.65 -2.04 -3.24
C SER A 74 16.19 -2.30 -2.93
N LEU A 75 15.78 -3.56 -3.15
CA LEU A 75 14.46 -4.04 -2.77
C LEU A 75 14.20 -3.90 -1.26
N GLU A 76 15.27 -3.91 -0.45
CA GLU A 76 15.22 -3.70 1.01
C GLU A 76 14.76 -2.30 1.39
N ASN A 77 15.07 -1.30 0.56
CA ASN A 77 14.61 0.07 0.75
C ASN A 77 13.24 0.31 0.09
N LEU A 78 13.00 -0.33 -1.05
CA LEU A 78 11.77 -0.17 -1.83
C LEU A 78 10.54 -0.74 -1.11
N MET A 79 10.61 -1.95 -0.55
CA MET A 79 9.45 -2.58 0.10
C MET A 79 8.94 -1.80 1.33
N PRO A 80 9.80 -1.31 2.26
CA PRO A 80 9.37 -0.44 3.34
C PRO A 80 8.78 0.88 2.86
N PHE A 81 9.34 1.49 1.81
CA PHE A 81 8.78 2.71 1.22
C PHE A 81 7.35 2.48 0.71
N LEU A 82 7.11 1.39 -0.03
CA LEU A 82 5.78 1.06 -0.54
C LEU A 82 4.79 0.85 0.62
N LYS A 83 5.21 0.14 1.67
CA LYS A 83 4.39 -0.04 2.87
C LYS A 83 3.99 1.28 3.50
N GLN A 84 4.95 2.19 3.68
CA GLN A 84 4.70 3.52 4.25
C GLN A 84 3.72 4.32 3.39
N LYS A 85 3.87 4.24 2.06
CA LYS A 85 3.00 4.94 1.12
C LYS A 85 1.56 4.42 1.18
N VAL A 86 1.36 3.10 1.23
CA VAL A 86 0.04 2.48 1.43
C VAL A 86 -0.60 2.96 2.74
N GLN A 87 0.12 2.86 3.86
CA GLN A 87 -0.36 3.30 5.17
C GLN A 87 -0.72 4.79 5.19
N SER A 88 0.09 5.62 4.52
CA SER A 88 -0.18 7.07 4.40
C SER A 88 -1.45 7.35 3.62
N GLU A 89 -1.71 6.61 2.54
CA GLU A 89 -2.95 6.73 1.75
C GLU A 89 -4.18 6.31 2.56
N GLU A 90 -4.08 5.22 3.33
CA GLU A 90 -5.14 4.77 4.24
C GLU A 90 -5.42 5.81 5.33
N MET A 91 -4.38 6.36 5.96
CA MET A 91 -4.51 7.40 6.99
C MET A 91 -5.16 8.66 6.43
N VAL A 92 -4.77 9.09 5.22
CA VAL A 92 -5.40 10.24 4.54
C VAL A 92 -6.86 9.93 4.20
N ALA A 93 -7.17 8.69 3.78
CA ALA A 93 -8.55 8.28 3.51
C ALA A 93 -9.40 8.31 4.79
N LEU A 94 -8.88 7.82 5.92
CA LEU A 94 -9.55 7.85 7.22
C LEU A 94 -9.82 9.28 7.70
N ALA A 95 -8.83 10.17 7.59
CA ALA A 95 -8.98 11.58 7.94
C ALA A 95 -10.06 12.26 7.08
N ARG A 96 -10.11 11.95 5.78
CA ARG A 96 -11.15 12.46 4.85
C ARG A 96 -12.53 11.87 5.13
N ALA A 97 -12.60 10.62 5.58
CA ALA A 97 -13.83 9.97 6.01
C ALA A 97 -14.34 10.47 7.38
N GLY A 98 -13.62 11.40 8.03
CA GLY A 98 -14.08 12.08 9.24
C GLY A 98 -14.04 11.22 10.50
N PHE A 99 -13.13 10.24 10.59
CA PHE A 99 -13.06 9.29 11.72
C PHE A 99 -14.44 8.68 12.01
N GLY A 100 -15.06 8.05 11.00
CA GLY A 100 -16.33 7.34 11.16
C GLY A 100 -16.20 6.22 12.19
N VAL A 101 -16.43 6.54 13.47
CA VAL A 101 -16.79 5.59 14.50
C VAL A 101 -18.13 5.04 14.04
N ASN A 102 -18.14 3.82 13.47
CA ASN A 102 -19.39 3.10 13.30
C ASN A 102 -19.98 2.96 14.71
N PRO A 103 -21.15 3.57 15.03
CA PRO A 103 -21.80 3.30 16.28
C PRO A 103 -22.14 1.81 16.26
N THR A 104 -21.44 1.06 17.10
CA THR A 104 -21.66 -0.36 17.30
C THR A 104 -23.14 -0.62 17.52
N SER A 105 -23.72 -1.49 16.70
CA SER A 105 -24.98 -2.17 16.94
C SER A 105 -25.08 -2.65 18.40
N LYS A 106 -26.15 -2.24 19.10
CA LYS A 106 -26.69 -2.74 20.39
C LYS A 106 -27.86 -1.81 20.76
N LYS A 107 -29.13 -2.18 20.93
CA LYS A 107 -29.81 -3.47 21.11
C LYS A 107 -31.25 -3.34 20.58
N GLN A 108 -31.80 -4.43 20.03
CA GLN A 108 -33.22 -4.70 20.14
C GLN A 108 -33.50 -4.99 21.62
N ASP A 109 -34.30 -4.16 22.28
CA ASP A 109 -35.04 -4.58 23.46
C ASP A 109 -36.52 -4.50 23.11
N GLN A 110 -37.01 -5.65 22.68
CA GLN A 110 -38.42 -6.01 22.62
C GLN A 110 -38.80 -6.43 24.06
N ASP A 111 -39.47 -5.55 24.79
CA ASP A 111 -40.14 -5.94 26.04
C ASP A 111 -41.65 -5.70 25.88
N ASP A 112 -42.27 -6.74 25.35
CA ASP A 112 -43.68 -7.09 25.56
C ASP A 112 -43.89 -7.36 27.06
N LYS A 113 -44.55 -6.47 27.79
CA LYS A 113 -45.36 -6.85 28.97
C LYS A 113 -46.62 -5.99 29.07
N THR A 114 -47.66 -6.48 28.41
CA THR A 114 -49.03 -6.42 28.93
C THR A 114 -49.05 -7.07 30.32
N TYR A 115 -49.58 -6.39 31.34
CA TYR A 115 -50.54 -6.87 32.36
C TYR A 115 -50.65 -5.88 33.55
N ASN A 116 -51.84 -5.29 33.67
CA ASN A 116 -52.64 -4.92 34.85
C ASN A 116 -52.04 -4.16 36.05
N SER A 117 -52.66 -3.02 36.39
CA SER A 117 -53.66 -2.94 37.47
C SER A 117 -54.56 -1.71 37.30
#